data_AF-A0A0C2JIX3-F1
#
_entry.id   AF-A0A0C2JIX3-F1
#
_cell.length_a   1.000
_cell.length_b   1.000
_cell.length_c   1.000
_cell.angle_alpha   90.00
_cell.angle_beta   90.00
_cell.angle_gamma   90.00
#
_symmetry.space_group_name_H-M   'P 1'
#
loop_
_entity.id
_entity.type
_entity.pdbx_description
1 polymer ?
#
loop_
_entity_poly.entity_id
_entity_poly.type
_entity_poly.pdbx_seq_one_letter_code
_entity_poly.pdbx_strand_id
1 'polypeptide(L)'
;MDEIPKWFEGITLNYAENMLHPKVETLAIVSESSIFMIPDEYGQKFTLSHQKLYENVSKLAFAFKSYGIAANLPNDYRSVVAMLACSSLGATWTSIPPELQPIVSYYSCRE
;
A
#
# COMPACT_ATOMS: atom_id res chain seq x y z
N MET A 1 -16.92 22.37 -15.95
CA MET A 1 -15.91 21.39 -15.49
C MET A 1 -14.62 21.53 -16.30
N ASP A 2 -14.50 22.60 -17.10
CA ASP A 2 -13.45 22.86 -18.09
C ASP A 2 -12.20 23.58 -17.53
N GLU A 3 -12.13 23.79 -16.22
CA GLU A 3 -11.00 24.47 -15.57
C GLU A 3 -9.89 23.51 -15.09
N ILE A 4 -10.08 22.19 -15.21
CA ILE A 4 -9.04 21.23 -14.78
C ILE A 4 -8.10 20.96 -15.96
N PRO A 5 -6.82 21.38 -15.89
CA PRO A 5 -5.86 21.13 -16.95
C PRO A 5 -5.60 19.63 -17.12
N LYS A 6 -5.58 19.18 -18.39
CA LYS A 6 -5.14 17.83 -18.76
C LYS A 6 -3.63 17.81 -18.91
N TRP A 7 -2.96 17.05 -18.06
CA TRP A 7 -1.51 16.91 -18.10
C TRP A 7 -1.11 15.65 -18.87
N PHE A 8 -0.07 15.77 -19.70
CA PHE A 8 0.59 14.63 -20.37
C PHE A 8 -0.36 13.74 -21.20
N GLU A 9 -1.27 14.37 -21.95
CA GLU A 9 -2.26 13.67 -22.78
C GLU A 9 -1.59 12.74 -23.80
N GLY A 10 -2.04 11.49 -23.87
CA GLY A 10 -1.49 10.47 -24.76
C GLY A 10 -0.30 9.67 -24.21
N ILE A 11 0.23 10.03 -23.03
CA ILE A 11 1.33 9.28 -22.40
C ILE A 11 0.78 8.15 -21.52
N THR A 12 1.50 7.02 -21.49
CA THR A 12 1.24 5.91 -20.57
C THR A 12 2.42 5.72 -19.62
N LEU A 13 2.14 5.46 -18.34
CA LEU A 13 3.14 5.18 -17.32
C LEU A 13 2.55 4.27 -16.24
N ASN A 14 3.42 3.56 -15.52
CA ASN A 14 3.05 2.89 -14.27
C ASN A 14 3.80 3.50 -13.09
N TYR A 15 3.07 3.91 -12.05
CA TYR A 15 3.66 4.55 -10.88
C TYR A 15 4.61 3.60 -10.11
N ALA A 16 4.21 2.34 -9.91
CA ALA A 16 5.04 1.36 -9.22
C ALA A 16 6.29 0.98 -10.02
N GLU A 17 6.19 0.91 -11.35
CA GLU A 17 7.35 0.66 -12.22
C GLU A 17 8.42 1.74 -12.03
N ASN A 18 8.01 3.02 -12.04
CA ASN A 18 8.93 4.14 -11.84
C ASN A 18 9.55 4.13 -10.43
N MET A 19 8.77 3.76 -9.40
CA MET A 19 9.24 3.72 -8.01
C MET A 19 10.17 2.54 -7.71
N LEU A 20 10.06 1.45 -8.47
CA LEU A 20 10.81 0.21 -8.22
C LEU A 20 12.05 0.05 -9.12
N HIS A 21 12.32 1.02 -10.01
CA HIS A 21 13.45 1.00 -10.93
C HIS A 21 14.57 1.95 -10.47
N PRO A 22 15.86 1.56 -10.51
CA PRO A 22 16.42 0.24 -10.82
C PRO A 22 16.51 -0.70 -9.60
N LYS A 23 16.57 -2.01 -9.85
CA LYS A 23 16.69 -3.08 -8.84
C LYS A 23 18.13 -3.17 -8.30
N VAL A 24 18.55 -2.16 -7.56
CA VAL A 24 19.83 -2.14 -6.85
C VAL A 24 19.61 -2.53 -5.38
N GLU A 25 20.65 -3.09 -4.74
CA GLU A 25 20.67 -3.35 -3.30
C GLU A 25 20.93 -2.05 -2.52
N THR A 26 20.12 -1.01 -2.79
CA THR A 26 20.08 0.22 -2.03
C THR A 26 18.92 0.20 -1.05
N LEU A 27 19.06 0.93 0.05
CA LEU A 27 18.01 1.10 1.04
C LEU A 27 16.80 1.82 0.42
N ALA A 28 15.61 1.21 0.50
CA ALA A 28 14.37 1.76 -0.03
C ALA A 28 13.44 2.27 1.08
N ILE A 29 13.28 1.50 2.15
CA ILE A 29 12.40 1.84 3.26
C ILE A 29 13.16 1.68 4.57
N VAL A 30 13.03 2.69 5.43
CA VAL A 30 13.27 2.57 6.87
C VAL A 30 11.92 2.74 7.53
N SER A 31 11.48 1.74 8.27
CA SER A 31 10.23 1.77 8.99
C SER A 31 10.49 1.52 10.47
N GLU A 32 9.79 2.25 11.31
CA GLU A 32 9.81 2.07 12.75
C GLU A 32 8.45 1.55 13.16
N SER A 33 8.41 0.27 13.55
CA SER A 33 7.17 -0.36 13.96
C SER A 33 6.94 -0.09 15.45
N SER A 34 5.82 0.56 15.75
CA SER A 34 5.26 0.60 17.11
C SER A 34 4.25 -0.55 17.34
N ILE A 35 4.19 -1.54 16.44
CA ILE A 35 3.20 -2.61 16.51
C ILE A 35 3.60 -3.59 17.62
N PHE A 36 2.90 -3.50 18.74
CA PHE A 36 3.02 -4.39 19.89
C PHE A 36 2.50 -5.82 19.65
N MET A 37 1.82 -6.07 18.52
CA MET A 37 1.10 -7.33 18.26
C MET A 37 1.98 -8.44 17.65
N ILE A 38 3.23 -8.14 17.26
CA ILE A 38 4.20 -9.13 16.80
C ILE A 38 5.33 -9.16 17.83
N PRO A 39 5.49 -10.27 18.58
CA PRO A 39 6.63 -10.44 19.47
C PRO A 39 7.94 -10.20 18.69
N ASP A 40 8.88 -9.47 19.28
CA ASP A 40 10.21 -9.11 18.74
C ASP A 40 10.29 -7.94 17.73
N GLU A 41 9.18 -7.32 17.31
CA GLU A 41 9.20 -6.17 16.39
C GLU A 41 8.95 -4.79 17.06
N TYR A 42 8.72 -4.78 18.38
CA TYR A 42 8.42 -3.54 19.10
C TYR A 42 9.65 -2.60 19.20
N GLY A 43 9.54 -1.42 18.59
CA GLY A 43 10.61 -0.41 18.62
C GLY A 43 11.84 -0.77 17.77
N GLN A 44 11.74 -1.82 16.94
CA GLN A 44 12.81 -2.19 16.02
C GLN A 44 12.75 -1.34 14.76
N LYS A 45 13.92 -0.85 14.32
CA LYS A 45 14.07 -0.27 12.99
C LYS A 45 14.11 -1.39 11.96
N PHE A 46 13.09 -1.45 11.13
CA PHE A 46 13.04 -2.35 9.99
C PHE A 46 13.57 -1.63 8.75
N THR A 47 14.49 -2.26 8.04
CA THR A 47 15.03 -1.75 6.79
C THR A 47 14.74 -2.72 5.64
N LEU A 48 14.38 -2.15 4.49
CA LEU A 48 14.06 -2.91 3.29
C LEU A 48 14.88 -2.37 2.11
N SER A 49 15.61 -3.24 1.41
CA SER A 49 16.28 -2.84 0.17
C SER A 49 15.28 -2.71 -0.99
N HIS A 50 15.66 -1.99 -2.05
CA HIS A 50 14.86 -1.86 -3.27
C HIS A 50 14.57 -3.22 -3.90
N GLN A 51 15.55 -4.12 -3.92
CA GLN A 51 15.36 -5.48 -4.39
C GLN A 51 14.30 -6.20 -3.55
N LYS A 52 14.38 -6.11 -2.21
CA LYS A 52 13.41 -6.78 -1.35
C LYS A 52 12.01 -6.18 -1.42
N LEU A 53 11.93 -4.86 -1.58
CA LEU A 53 10.67 -4.15 -1.84
C LEU A 53 10.04 -4.65 -3.14
N TYR A 54 10.81 -4.75 -4.22
CA TYR A 54 10.35 -5.28 -5.50
C TYR A 54 9.84 -6.72 -5.39
N GLU A 55 10.56 -7.60 -4.68
CA GLU A 55 10.12 -8.98 -4.43
C GLU A 55 8.79 -9.04 -3.68
N ASN A 56 8.66 -8.25 -2.61
CA ASN A 56 7.45 -8.21 -1.79
C ASN A 56 6.25 -7.69 -2.59
N VAL A 57 6.44 -6.61 -3.35
CA VAL A 57 5.42 -6.04 -4.24
C VAL A 57 5.00 -7.07 -5.30
N SER A 58 5.95 -7.76 -5.93
CA SER A 58 5.65 -8.76 -6.96
C SER A 58 4.82 -9.92 -6.43
N LYS A 59 5.15 -10.42 -5.23
CA LYS A 59 4.38 -11.48 -4.56
C LYS A 59 2.96 -11.04 -4.23
N LEU A 60 2.79 -9.84 -3.69
CA LEU A 60 1.47 -9.34 -3.31
C LEU A 60 0.62 -8.99 -4.53
N ALA A 61 1.23 -8.40 -5.57
CA ALA A 61 0.55 -8.13 -6.84
C ALA A 61 0.05 -9.43 -7.48
N PHE A 62 0.81 -10.53 -7.40
CA PHE A 62 0.34 -11.84 -7.84
C PHE A 62 -0.91 -12.29 -7.08
N ALA A 63 -0.94 -12.15 -5.75
CA ALA A 63 -2.10 -12.50 -4.94
C ALA A 63 -3.32 -11.61 -5.25
N PHE A 64 -3.11 -10.31 -5.48
CA PHE A 64 -4.18 -9.36 -5.79
C PHE A 64 -4.87 -9.61 -7.13
N LYS A 65 -4.24 -10.29 -8.10
CA LYS A 65 -4.90 -10.62 -9.37
C LYS A 65 -6.20 -11.42 -9.20
N SER A 66 -6.37 -12.10 -8.07
CA SER A 66 -7.53 -12.95 -7.80
C SER A 66 -8.62 -12.29 -6.95
N TYR A 67 -8.40 -11.08 -6.42
CA TYR A 67 -9.29 -10.45 -5.43
C TYR A 67 -9.45 -8.95 -5.63
N GLY A 68 -10.57 -8.37 -5.18
CA GLY A 68 -10.71 -6.90 -5.05
C GLY A 68 -9.82 -6.36 -3.92
N ILE A 69 -9.26 -5.15 -4.09
CA ILE A 69 -8.27 -4.58 -3.18
C ILE A 69 -8.92 -3.51 -2.29
N ALA A 70 -9.05 -3.79 -0.99
CA ALA A 70 -9.40 -2.82 0.04
C ALA A 70 -8.49 -3.04 1.25
N ALA A 71 -7.90 -1.97 1.79
CA ALA A 71 -6.91 -2.07 2.86
C ALA A 71 -7.23 -1.18 4.05
N ASN A 72 -7.18 -1.79 5.24
CA ASN A 72 -7.12 -1.11 6.52
C ASN A 72 -5.79 -1.51 7.18
N LEU A 73 -4.76 -0.67 7.01
CA LEU A 73 -3.39 -0.97 7.42
C LEU A 73 -2.80 0.23 8.17
N PRO A 74 -1.95 -0.01 9.20
CA PRO A 74 -1.23 1.06 9.89
C PRO A 74 -0.17 1.71 9.00
N ASN A 75 0.42 2.82 9.46
CA ASN A 75 1.54 3.45 8.77
C ASN A 75 2.83 2.63 8.97
N ASP A 76 3.02 1.63 8.12
CA ASP A 76 4.17 0.72 8.14
C ASP A 76 4.56 0.32 6.70
N TYR A 77 5.75 -0.27 6.51
CA TYR A 77 6.28 -0.66 5.20
C TYR A 77 5.32 -1.56 4.42
N ARG A 78 4.52 -2.38 5.11
CA ARG A 78 3.50 -3.25 4.50
C ARG A 78 2.44 -2.47 3.73
N SER A 79 2.08 -1.27 4.19
CA SER A 79 1.14 -0.38 3.50
C SER A 79 1.72 0.14 2.20
N VAL A 80 3.02 0.47 2.18
CA VAL A 80 3.73 0.86 0.95
C VAL A 80 3.78 -0.31 -0.02
N VAL A 81 4.09 -1.53 0.45
CA VAL A 81 4.09 -2.75 -0.39
C VAL A 81 2.70 -2.98 -1.00
N ALA A 82 1.62 -2.87 -0.22
CA ALA A 82 0.25 -3.06 -0.68
C ALA A 82 -0.18 -2.00 -1.71
N MET A 83 0.13 -0.73 -1.46
CA MET A 83 -0.17 0.36 -2.39
C MET A 83 0.60 0.20 -3.72
N LEU A 84 1.90 -0.16 -3.67
CA LEU A 84 2.70 -0.40 -4.87
C LEU A 84 2.21 -1.64 -5.64
N ALA A 85 1.82 -2.72 -4.95
CA ALA A 85 1.21 -3.88 -5.58
C ALA A 85 -0.09 -3.52 -6.31
N CYS A 86 -0.96 -2.74 -5.67
CA CYS A 86 -2.21 -2.25 -6.27
C CYS A 86 -1.95 -1.41 -7.54
N SER A 87 -1.08 -0.40 -7.42
CA SER A 87 -0.74 0.48 -8.56
C SER A 87 0.02 -0.23 -9.68
N SER A 88 0.80 -1.29 -9.40
CA SER A 88 1.45 -2.12 -10.42
C SER A 88 0.45 -2.84 -11.33
N LEU A 89 -0.76 -3.14 -10.82
CA LEU A 89 -1.84 -3.78 -11.57
C LEU A 89 -2.74 -2.76 -12.30
N GLY A 90 -2.49 -1.45 -12.15
CA GLY A 90 -3.38 -0.40 -12.64
C GLY A 90 -4.68 -0.26 -11.84
N ALA A 91 -4.76 -0.86 -10.65
CA ALA A 91 -5.90 -0.73 -9.76
C ALA A 91 -5.81 0.56 -8.93
N THR A 92 -6.97 1.09 -8.51
CA THR A 92 -7.06 2.25 -7.64
C THR A 92 -6.87 1.83 -6.18
N TRP A 93 -5.84 2.36 -5.53
CA TRP A 93 -5.63 2.17 -4.10
C TRP A 93 -6.52 3.09 -3.28
N THR A 94 -7.12 2.54 -2.22
CA THR A 94 -7.75 3.31 -1.15
C THR A 94 -7.34 2.74 0.20
N SER A 95 -7.05 3.61 1.15
CA SER A 95 -6.66 3.23 2.51
C SER A 95 -7.43 4.06 3.51
N ILE A 96 -7.88 3.38 4.56
CA ILE A 96 -8.51 4.00 5.71
C ILE A 96 -7.55 3.81 6.90
N PRO A 97 -7.19 4.88 7.63
CA PRO A 97 -6.36 4.75 8.82
C PRO A 97 -7.04 3.83 9.85
N PRO A 98 -6.30 2.98 10.59
CA PRO A 98 -6.88 2.04 11.54
C PRO A 98 -7.71 2.69 12.66
N GLU A 99 -7.46 3.97 12.93
CA GLU A 99 -8.16 4.74 13.95
C GLU A 99 -9.59 5.12 13.54
N LEU A 100 -9.91 5.03 12.25
CA LEU A 100 -11.26 5.27 11.75
C LEU A 100 -12.14 4.04 12.04
N GLN A 101 -12.97 4.14 13.07
CA GLN A 101 -13.94 3.11 13.40
C GLN A 101 -15.07 3.07 12.36
N PRO A 102 -15.57 1.88 11.98
CA PRO A 102 -16.77 1.79 11.17
C PRO A 102 -17.93 2.43 11.92
N ILE A 103 -18.70 3.28 11.23
CA ILE A 103 -19.97 3.78 11.76
C ILE A 103 -20.95 2.61 11.75
N VAL A 104 -21.02 1.88 12.86
CA VAL A 104 -22.01 0.82 13.06
C VAL A 104 -23.28 1.49 13.57
N SER A 105 -24.18 1.86 12.67
CA SER A 105 -25.55 2.21 13.07
C SER A 105 -26.26 0.90 13.40
N TYR A 106 -26.33 0.57 14.69
CA TYR A 106 -27.24 -0.47 15.17
C TYR A 106 -28.67 -0.01 14.90
N TYR A 107 -29.23 -0.40 13.76
CA TYR A 107 -30.68 -0.46 13.62
C TYR A 107 -31.15 -1.62 14.50
N SER A 108 -31.47 -1.30 15.76
CA SER A 108 -32.29 -2.16 16.61
C SER A 108 -33.62 -2.36 15.88
N CYS A 109 -33.79 -3.48 15.17
CA CYS A 109 -35.12 -4.01 14.90
C CYS A 109 -35.74 -4.30 16.26
N ARG A 110 -36.53 -3.35 16.78
CA ARG A 110 -37.46 -3.63 17.86
C ARG A 110 -38.57 -4.49 17.25
N GLU A 111 -38.63 -5.74 17.68
CA GLU A 111 -39.85 -6.56 17.60
C GLU A 111 -40.96 -5.94 18.47
#